data_AF-A0A835SSZ5-F1
#
_entry.id   AF-A0A835SSZ5-F1
#
_cell.length_a   1.000
_cell.length_b   1.000
_cell.length_c   1.000
_cell.angle_alpha   90.00
_cell.angle_beta   90.00
_cell.angle_gamma   90.00
#
_symmetry.space_group_name_H-M   'P 1'
#
loop_
_entity.id
_entity.type
_entity.pdbx_description
1 polymer ?
#
loop_
_entity_poly.entity_id
_entity_poly.type
_entity_poly.pdbx_seq_one_letter_code
_entity_poly.pdbx_strand_id
1 'polypeptide(L)'
;MSATPPRSTGPSAGASPASSARPPSVSRTVGTPTKDGSRAAAATMATGQSTSRSHASASSRTAGASAANAQAEGDMLAQLQERLAQLEADAKASQDQAQWTIKQNKNTLMALKQENKDLSAEVSRRGGSNELQCKSGSATDGERVVERLERQVHELRRGHDKIAKDKKTALQKLDNLHDSLRDLAKVAAGALPSPSGAGAHSHAVSVNASTGSTASGITLAAISAAAAALPANSAAARELRQLQNRLDKATVKADEAYSIRKTYEQVLEKLRAEEPLLEARIRGLQEQRATKQSAMQAAALSGREAHAAKEAAKQQLAALEEELAAGRARRGRVLAEMREKAATLQHTNRALMQRQFQPLVTSSSDTHHHDSASAAASPAAGSKPSASAAAAAAAGPHSAEAETDALHSSSLSTATAAAAAVERGEGGDITARDLVVRLCAAAGARRVSELLARLLTQQESYANLVSMRSAATTQRLALAQELEVLRSHREELRGGGKMSTQRQLDAAQEELREAAARADAAAGSLEGLLKGWADVRAGLEHLAGLVAPLPLPAGGQPAVPVEDETLGDVLAQVESRLHNAYKLIATLPKAAELLEANYAALRTDG
;
A
#
# COMPACT_ATOMS: atom_id res chain seq x y z
N MET A 1 30.72 55.32 5.27
CA MET A 1 29.40 55.70 4.71
C MET A 1 28.65 54.38 4.50
N SER A 2 27.68 53.99 5.33
CA SER A 2 26.32 54.53 5.54
C SER A 2 25.43 54.38 4.29
N ALA A 3 24.23 53.79 4.34
CA ALA A 3 23.35 53.55 5.50
C ALA A 3 22.49 52.26 5.44
N THR A 4 21.84 51.98 6.59
CA THR A 4 20.81 50.96 6.93
C THR A 4 19.55 51.68 7.47
N PRO A 5 18.48 51.01 7.97
CA PRO A 5 17.88 49.70 7.65
C PRO A 5 16.53 49.96 6.90
N PRO A 6 15.27 49.79 7.40
CA PRO A 6 14.63 48.98 8.47
C PRO A 6 14.08 47.62 7.96
N ARG A 7 13.72 46.58 8.73
CA ARG A 7 13.68 46.25 10.19
C ARG A 7 12.31 46.29 10.92
N SER A 8 11.69 45.11 11.04
CA SER A 8 10.81 44.68 12.16
C SER A 8 10.84 43.14 12.26
N THR A 9 11.60 42.52 13.19
CA THR A 9 11.28 42.15 14.60
C THR A 9 10.57 40.79 14.78
N GLY A 10 11.30 39.80 15.30
CA GLY A 10 10.74 38.71 16.13
C GLY A 10 10.54 39.17 17.59
N PRO A 11 10.69 38.32 18.65
CA PRO A 11 11.71 37.26 18.76
C PRO A 11 11.31 35.97 19.53
N SER A 12 12.27 35.02 19.65
CA SER A 12 12.68 34.26 20.87
C SER A 12 11.65 33.53 21.78
N ALA A 13 11.92 32.37 22.40
CA ALA A 13 12.86 31.24 22.20
C ALA A 13 12.63 30.19 23.34
N GLY A 14 13.12 28.95 23.18
CA GLY A 14 13.67 28.18 24.31
C GLY A 14 13.03 26.83 24.70
N ALA A 15 13.90 25.97 25.25
CA ALA A 15 13.66 24.81 26.12
C ALA A 15 12.81 23.60 25.63
N SER A 16 13.49 22.45 25.54
CA SER A 16 12.92 21.15 25.96
C SER A 16 12.98 21.04 27.50
N PRO A 17 12.15 20.22 28.17
CA PRO A 17 12.56 18.83 28.38
C PRO A 17 11.43 17.75 28.48
N ALA A 18 11.84 16.51 28.23
CA ALA A 18 11.45 15.23 28.87
C ALA A 18 10.03 14.89 29.39
N SER A 19 9.65 13.63 29.11
CA SER A 19 9.01 12.65 30.03
C SER A 19 7.48 12.58 30.23
N SER A 20 6.91 11.52 29.65
CA SER A 20 5.93 10.57 30.24
C SER A 20 4.57 11.04 30.77
N ALA A 21 3.51 10.62 30.08
CA ALA A 21 2.25 10.15 30.70
C ALA A 21 1.50 9.17 29.76
N ARG A 22 0.92 8.09 30.31
CA ARG A 22 0.23 7.00 29.58
C ARG A 22 -1.25 6.88 30.02
N PRO A 23 -2.24 6.98 29.10
CA PRO A 23 -3.61 6.55 29.36
C PRO A 23 -3.81 5.04 29.10
N PRO A 24 -4.87 4.40 29.66
CA PRO A 24 -5.05 2.95 29.62
C PRO A 24 -5.76 2.43 28.36
N SER A 25 -5.51 1.16 28.05
CA SER A 25 -6.18 0.37 27.02
C SER A 25 -7.60 -0.07 27.43
N VAL A 26 -8.60 0.17 26.59
CA VAL A 26 -9.93 -0.47 26.68
C VAL A 26 -10.25 -1.13 25.33
N SER A 27 -10.45 -2.45 25.35
CA SER A 27 -10.69 -3.25 24.14
C SER A 27 -12.07 -3.00 23.56
N ARG A 28 -12.16 -2.72 22.25
CA ARG A 28 -13.44 -2.72 21.52
C ARG A 28 -13.84 -4.16 21.19
N THR A 29 -14.90 -4.67 21.79
CA THR A 29 -15.66 -5.80 21.23
C THR A 29 -16.50 -5.31 20.04
N VAL A 30 -16.67 -6.17 19.04
CA VAL A 30 -17.43 -5.86 17.82
C VAL A 30 -18.90 -6.24 18.04
N GLY A 31 -19.82 -5.30 17.79
CA GLY A 31 -21.25 -5.58 17.72
C GLY A 31 -21.68 -5.97 16.30
N THR A 32 -22.46 -7.04 16.17
CA THR A 32 -23.08 -7.51 14.93
C THR A 32 -24.62 -7.49 15.03
N PRO A 33 -25.38 -7.12 13.98
CA PRO A 33 -26.83 -6.89 14.09
C PRO A 33 -27.73 -8.05 13.63
N THR A 34 -28.82 -8.26 14.35
CA THR A 34 -30.06 -8.99 13.95
C THR A 34 -31.22 -8.27 14.64
N LYS A 35 -32.16 -7.59 13.97
CA LYS A 35 -33.13 -7.98 12.92
C LYS A 35 -34.35 -8.76 13.46
N ASP A 36 -35.52 -8.42 12.94
CA ASP A 36 -36.86 -8.50 13.55
C ASP A 36 -37.50 -9.90 13.64
N GLY A 37 -38.49 -10.05 14.54
CA GLY A 37 -39.11 -11.35 14.86
C GLY A 37 -40.49 -11.35 15.56
N SER A 38 -41.38 -10.41 15.22
CA SER A 38 -42.86 -10.49 15.32
C SER A 38 -43.59 -11.14 16.54
N ARG A 39 -44.39 -10.30 17.22
CA ARG A 39 -45.84 -10.47 17.50
C ARG A 39 -46.36 -11.69 18.31
N ALA A 40 -46.84 -11.40 19.52
CA ALA A 40 -48.10 -11.95 20.06
C ALA A 40 -48.73 -10.92 21.03
N ALA A 41 -50.04 -11.00 21.29
CA ALA A 41 -50.75 -10.09 22.20
C ALA A 41 -51.84 -10.83 22.98
N ALA A 42 -52.05 -10.43 24.23
CA ALA A 42 -53.22 -10.76 25.03
C ALA A 42 -53.50 -9.62 26.02
N ALA A 43 -54.76 -9.25 26.17
CA ALA A 43 -55.25 -8.38 27.24
C ALA A 43 -56.30 -9.17 28.04
N THR A 44 -56.56 -8.77 29.29
CA THR A 44 -57.91 -8.68 29.88
C THR A 44 -57.87 -7.95 31.23
N MET A 45 -58.96 -7.24 31.52
CA MET A 45 -59.22 -6.43 32.71
C MET A 45 -59.31 -7.24 34.01
N ALA A 46 -59.04 -6.60 35.16
CA ALA A 46 -59.70 -6.91 36.43
C ALA A 46 -59.91 -5.65 37.27
N THR A 47 -61.11 -5.48 37.83
CA THR A 47 -61.59 -4.26 38.51
C THR A 47 -61.29 -4.29 40.02
N GLY A 48 -61.08 -3.13 40.65
CA GLY A 48 -61.10 -2.98 42.11
C GLY A 48 -61.40 -1.53 42.52
N GLN A 49 -62.39 -1.32 43.40
CA GLN A 49 -62.84 0.00 43.84
C GLN A 49 -62.87 0.14 45.37
N SER A 50 -62.80 1.40 45.80
CA SER A 50 -63.68 2.00 46.83
C SER A 50 -63.18 2.23 48.27
N THR A 51 -63.40 3.48 48.69
CA THR A 51 -63.79 3.98 50.03
C THR A 51 -62.91 3.76 51.26
N SER A 52 -62.47 4.89 51.81
CA SER A 52 -62.22 5.11 53.23
C SER A 52 -63.51 5.12 54.07
N ARG A 53 -63.41 4.78 55.36
CA ARG A 53 -64.34 5.22 56.42
C ARG A 53 -63.71 5.12 57.82
N SER A 54 -64.33 5.77 58.80
CA SER A 54 -63.74 6.16 60.09
C SER A 54 -64.26 5.37 61.31
N HIS A 55 -63.56 5.55 62.44
CA HIS A 55 -63.80 5.01 63.79
C HIS A 55 -65.27 4.89 64.25
N ALA A 56 -65.59 3.80 64.97
CA ALA A 56 -66.51 3.81 66.12
C ALA A 56 -66.37 2.54 67.01
N SER A 57 -66.72 2.69 68.30
CA SER A 57 -67.19 1.69 69.29
C SER A 57 -66.44 0.36 69.55
N ALA A 58 -66.22 0.12 70.84
CA ALA A 58 -65.61 -1.04 71.48
C ALA A 58 -66.45 -2.35 71.50
N SER A 59 -65.89 -3.36 72.20
CA SER A 59 -66.59 -4.48 72.87
C SER A 59 -66.90 -5.78 72.10
N SER A 60 -65.86 -6.47 71.61
CA SER A 60 -65.90 -7.94 71.37
C SER A 60 -64.54 -8.67 71.45
N ARG A 61 -63.58 -8.13 72.21
CA ARG A 61 -62.34 -8.87 72.60
C ARG A 61 -62.80 -10.04 73.49
N THR A 62 -62.47 -11.31 73.24
CA THR A 62 -61.18 -11.85 72.77
C THR A 62 -61.23 -12.90 71.66
N ALA A 63 -62.40 -13.48 71.33
CA ALA A 63 -62.47 -14.67 70.47
C ALA A 63 -62.10 -14.42 68.99
N GLY A 64 -62.67 -13.38 68.36
CA GLY A 64 -62.45 -13.09 66.94
C GLY A 64 -61.00 -12.70 66.59
N ALA A 65 -60.24 -12.20 67.57
CA ALA A 65 -58.84 -11.85 67.39
C ALA A 65 -57.97 -13.09 67.12
N SER A 66 -58.30 -14.25 67.70
CA SER A 66 -57.57 -15.50 67.48
C SER A 66 -57.71 -15.99 66.02
N ALA A 67 -58.93 -16.01 65.49
CA ALA A 67 -59.19 -16.41 64.10
C ALA A 67 -58.56 -15.45 63.09
N ALA A 68 -58.72 -14.13 63.30
CA ALA A 68 -58.11 -13.13 62.43
C ALA A 68 -56.57 -13.17 62.45
N ASN A 69 -55.97 -13.44 63.61
CA ASN A 69 -54.52 -13.60 63.73
C ASN A 69 -54.04 -14.89 63.02
N ALA A 70 -54.73 -16.02 63.20
CA ALA A 70 -54.39 -17.27 62.50
C ALA A 70 -54.55 -17.16 60.97
N GLN A 71 -55.51 -16.37 60.48
CA GLN A 71 -55.62 -16.06 59.05
C GLN A 71 -54.49 -15.15 58.58
N ALA A 72 -54.14 -14.09 59.33
CA ALA A 72 -53.02 -13.22 58.99
C ALA A 72 -51.65 -13.95 59.02
N GLU A 73 -51.47 -14.91 59.94
CA GLU A 73 -50.32 -15.81 59.98
C GLU A 73 -50.31 -16.77 58.78
N GLY A 74 -51.47 -17.30 58.38
CA GLY A 74 -51.63 -18.11 57.17
C GLY A 74 -51.30 -17.32 55.89
N ASP A 75 -51.81 -16.10 55.76
CA ASP A 75 -51.54 -15.20 54.62
C ASP A 75 -50.06 -14.77 54.59
N MET A 76 -49.44 -14.55 55.76
CA MET A 76 -48.00 -14.26 55.86
C MET A 76 -47.15 -15.47 55.49
N LEU A 77 -47.53 -16.68 55.92
CA LEU A 77 -46.86 -17.92 55.51
C LEU A 77 -46.99 -18.16 54.00
N ALA A 78 -48.16 -17.89 53.41
CA ALA A 78 -48.37 -17.95 51.97
C ALA A 78 -47.49 -16.93 51.21
N GLN A 79 -47.40 -15.68 51.67
CA GLN A 79 -46.52 -14.66 51.10
C GLN A 79 -45.04 -15.01 51.23
N LEU A 80 -44.62 -15.63 52.34
CA LEU A 80 -43.24 -16.11 52.52
C LEU A 80 -42.94 -17.32 51.62
N GLN A 81 -43.89 -18.23 51.44
CA GLN A 81 -43.77 -19.36 50.49
C GLN A 81 -43.71 -18.87 49.04
N GLU A 82 -44.54 -17.91 48.65
CA GLU A 82 -44.49 -17.30 47.31
C GLU A 82 -43.15 -16.58 47.09
N ARG A 83 -42.68 -15.80 48.07
CA ARG A 83 -41.38 -15.11 48.00
C ARG A 83 -40.21 -16.09 47.92
N LEU A 84 -40.27 -17.24 48.60
CA LEU A 84 -39.29 -18.32 48.45
C LEU A 84 -39.36 -18.95 47.06
N ALA A 85 -40.55 -19.20 46.52
CA ALA A 85 -40.72 -19.73 45.16
C ALA A 85 -40.22 -18.74 44.08
N GLN A 86 -40.41 -17.43 44.27
CA GLN A 86 -39.84 -16.39 43.41
C GLN A 86 -38.30 -16.37 43.50
N LEU A 87 -37.72 -16.38 44.70
CA LEU A 87 -36.26 -16.46 44.87
C LEU A 87 -35.66 -17.75 44.30
N GLU A 88 -36.36 -18.87 44.41
CA GLU A 88 -35.98 -20.13 43.74
C GLU A 88 -36.06 -20.03 42.21
N ALA A 89 -37.06 -19.33 41.66
CA ALA A 89 -37.19 -19.10 40.22
C ALA A 89 -36.07 -18.19 39.70
N ASP A 90 -35.74 -17.11 40.41
CA ASP A 90 -34.62 -16.22 40.08
C ASP A 90 -33.26 -16.93 40.21
N ALA A 91 -33.09 -17.80 41.21
CA ALA A 91 -31.91 -18.65 41.36
C ALA A 91 -31.77 -19.64 40.19
N LYS A 92 -32.87 -20.27 39.76
CA LYS A 92 -32.88 -21.18 38.60
C LYS A 92 -32.61 -20.42 37.29
N ALA A 93 -33.25 -19.27 37.08
CA ALA A 93 -33.07 -18.44 35.89
C ALA A 93 -31.63 -17.89 35.77
N SER A 94 -31.05 -17.41 36.88
CA SER A 94 -29.65 -16.96 36.90
C SER A 94 -28.65 -18.11 36.72
N GLN A 95 -28.94 -19.31 37.27
CA GLN A 95 -28.16 -20.52 37.02
C GLN A 95 -28.23 -20.94 35.54
N ASP A 96 -29.41 -20.92 34.91
CA ASP A 96 -29.56 -21.26 33.50
C ASP A 96 -28.90 -20.23 32.58
N GLN A 97 -28.99 -18.94 32.91
CA GLN A 97 -28.26 -17.87 32.22
C GLN A 97 -26.73 -18.05 32.35
N ALA A 98 -26.24 -18.44 33.52
CA ALA A 98 -24.83 -18.77 33.73
C ALA A 98 -24.40 -20.00 32.93
N GLN A 99 -25.19 -21.09 32.94
CA GLN A 99 -24.92 -22.30 32.14
C GLN A 99 -24.93 -22.02 30.63
N TRP A 100 -25.87 -21.21 30.15
CA TRP A 100 -25.91 -20.77 28.75
C TRP A 100 -24.68 -19.94 28.38
N THR A 101 -24.26 -19.03 29.25
CA THR A 101 -23.05 -18.21 29.08
C THR A 101 -21.78 -19.06 29.09
N ILE A 102 -21.68 -20.05 29.98
CA ILE A 102 -20.59 -21.04 30.01
C ILE A 102 -20.57 -21.86 28.71
N LYS A 103 -21.73 -22.26 28.19
CA LYS A 103 -21.86 -23.00 26.92
C LYS A 103 -21.44 -22.14 25.73
N GLN A 104 -21.81 -20.86 25.68
CA GLN A 104 -21.32 -19.89 24.68
C GLN A 104 -19.80 -19.73 24.76
N ASN A 105 -19.26 -19.47 25.96
CA ASN A 105 -17.82 -19.31 26.18
C ASN A 105 -17.01 -20.58 25.85
N LYS A 106 -17.59 -21.77 26.06
CA LYS A 106 -17.00 -23.04 25.63
C LYS A 106 -16.97 -23.17 24.10
N ASN A 107 -18.04 -22.74 23.42
CA ASN A 107 -18.11 -22.75 21.96
C ASN A 107 -17.13 -21.75 21.33
N THR A 108 -17.03 -20.52 21.84
CA THR A 108 -16.05 -19.52 21.35
C THR A 108 -14.62 -19.95 21.64
N LEU A 109 -14.33 -20.57 22.80
CA LEU A 109 -13.03 -21.16 23.09
C LEU A 109 -12.67 -22.31 22.12
N MET A 110 -13.65 -23.13 21.72
CA MET A 110 -13.42 -24.19 20.73
C MET A 110 -13.17 -23.62 19.33
N ALA A 111 -13.92 -22.59 18.92
CA ALA A 111 -13.70 -21.87 17.66
C ALA A 111 -12.30 -21.23 17.62
N LEU A 112 -11.94 -20.44 18.65
CA LEU A 112 -10.61 -19.82 18.77
C LEU A 112 -9.47 -20.85 18.81
N LYS A 113 -9.69 -22.04 19.39
CA LYS A 113 -8.70 -23.14 19.35
C LYS A 113 -8.56 -23.74 17.95
N GLN A 114 -9.66 -23.88 17.21
CA GLN A 114 -9.62 -24.36 15.83
C GLN A 114 -8.96 -23.30 14.92
N GLU A 115 -9.32 -22.03 15.05
CA GLU A 115 -8.65 -20.92 14.36
C GLU A 115 -7.15 -20.86 14.68
N ASN A 116 -6.73 -21.03 15.94
CA ASN A 116 -5.31 -21.09 16.30
C ASN A 116 -4.60 -22.34 15.72
N LYS A 117 -5.30 -23.48 15.60
CA LYS A 117 -4.79 -24.67 14.94
C LYS A 117 -4.63 -24.47 13.43
N ASP A 118 -5.59 -23.81 12.79
CA ASP A 118 -5.56 -23.53 11.35
C ASP A 118 -4.57 -22.42 10.99
N LEU A 119 -4.42 -21.40 11.85
CA LEU A 119 -3.35 -20.40 11.78
C LEU A 119 -1.98 -21.03 12.04
N SER A 120 -1.85 -21.97 12.98
CA SER A 120 -0.60 -22.72 13.20
C SER A 120 -0.27 -23.61 12.01
N ALA A 121 -1.27 -24.23 11.37
CA ALA A 121 -1.10 -24.97 10.11
C ALA A 121 -0.75 -24.04 8.94
N GLU A 122 -1.32 -22.83 8.87
CA GLU A 122 -0.99 -21.82 7.86
C GLU A 122 0.42 -21.23 8.04
N VAL A 123 0.82 -20.97 9.28
CA VAL A 123 2.19 -20.61 9.65
C VAL A 123 3.15 -21.77 9.40
N SER A 124 2.73 -23.03 9.54
CA SER A 124 3.53 -24.20 9.15
C SER A 124 3.65 -24.36 7.63
N ARG A 125 2.58 -24.05 6.86
CA ARG A 125 2.63 -23.99 5.39
C ARG A 125 3.58 -22.90 4.90
N ARG A 126 3.50 -21.70 5.47
CA ARG A 126 4.34 -20.55 5.10
C ARG A 126 5.77 -20.64 5.63
N GLY A 127 5.95 -21.10 6.87
CA GLY A 127 7.24 -21.30 7.54
C GLY A 127 8.00 -22.50 6.99
N GLY A 128 7.31 -23.59 6.66
CA GLY A 128 7.89 -24.73 5.93
C GLY A 128 8.43 -24.36 4.56
N SER A 129 7.84 -23.36 3.89
CA SER A 129 8.39 -22.78 2.66
C SER A 129 9.65 -21.94 2.88
N ASN A 130 9.99 -21.55 4.11
CA ASN A 130 11.07 -20.64 4.45
C ASN A 130 12.26 -21.31 5.16
N GLU A 131 12.03 -22.31 6.03
CA GLU A 131 13.11 -23.03 6.72
C GLU A 131 13.70 -24.22 5.94
N LEU A 132 12.93 -24.83 5.02
CA LEU A 132 13.42 -25.97 4.23
C LEU A 132 14.26 -25.58 3.01
N GLN A 133 14.23 -24.31 2.57
CA GLN A 133 15.02 -23.85 1.42
C GLN A 133 16.50 -23.55 1.75
N CYS A 134 16.88 -23.42 3.03
CA CYS A 134 18.25 -23.11 3.43
C CYS A 134 19.25 -24.28 3.33
N LYS A 135 18.84 -25.47 2.86
CA LYS A 135 19.69 -26.68 2.81
C LYS A 135 19.60 -27.55 1.54
N SER A 136 18.88 -27.13 0.49
CA SER A 136 18.94 -27.78 -0.83
C SER A 136 18.96 -26.76 -1.96
N GLY A 137 19.96 -26.89 -2.84
CA GLY A 137 20.27 -25.91 -3.89
C GLY A 137 19.33 -25.95 -5.09
N SER A 138 18.04 -25.64 -4.89
CA SER A 138 17.15 -25.32 -6.00
C SER A 138 17.23 -23.81 -6.32
N ALA A 139 18.29 -23.43 -7.04
CA ALA A 139 18.45 -22.06 -7.56
C ALA A 139 17.14 -21.61 -8.23
N THR A 140 16.63 -20.45 -7.82
CA THR A 140 15.32 -19.96 -8.29
C THR A 140 15.37 -19.70 -9.80
N ASP A 141 14.24 -19.79 -10.51
CA ASP A 141 14.26 -19.59 -11.97
C ASP A 141 14.74 -18.17 -12.35
N GLY A 142 14.46 -17.17 -11.51
CA GLY A 142 15.04 -15.84 -11.63
C GLY A 142 16.57 -15.82 -11.54
N GLU A 143 17.16 -16.56 -10.59
CA GLU A 143 18.61 -16.71 -10.43
C GLU A 143 19.26 -17.43 -11.62
N ARG A 144 18.60 -18.48 -12.15
CA ARG A 144 19.03 -19.18 -13.39
C ARG A 144 18.94 -18.28 -14.63
N VAL A 145 17.96 -17.37 -14.68
CA VAL A 145 17.83 -16.36 -15.73
C VAL A 145 18.90 -15.27 -15.59
N VAL A 146 19.18 -14.79 -14.38
CA VAL A 146 20.27 -13.84 -14.10
C VAL A 146 21.61 -14.44 -14.55
N GLU A 147 21.94 -15.66 -14.11
CA GLU A 147 23.19 -16.32 -14.49
C GLU A 147 23.27 -16.57 -16.02
N ARG A 148 22.13 -16.75 -16.71
CA ARG A 148 22.09 -16.85 -18.19
C ARG A 148 22.38 -15.50 -18.85
N LEU A 149 21.75 -14.43 -18.39
CA LEU A 149 21.97 -13.06 -18.87
C LEU A 149 23.40 -12.60 -18.59
N GLU A 150 23.96 -12.93 -17.42
CA GLU A 150 25.35 -12.63 -17.08
C GLU A 150 26.34 -13.34 -18.01
N ARG A 151 26.15 -14.63 -18.30
CA ARG A 151 26.96 -15.34 -19.30
C ARG A 151 26.86 -14.67 -20.68
N GLN A 152 25.66 -14.30 -21.13
CA GLN A 152 25.45 -13.58 -22.40
C GLN A 152 26.16 -12.21 -22.41
N VAL A 153 26.13 -11.45 -21.30
CA VAL A 153 26.86 -10.18 -21.18
C VAL A 153 28.38 -10.39 -21.22
N HIS A 154 28.91 -11.46 -20.62
CA HIS A 154 30.34 -11.79 -20.71
C HIS A 154 30.74 -12.21 -22.13
N GLU A 155 29.90 -12.97 -22.84
CA GLU A 155 30.14 -13.36 -24.24
C GLU A 155 30.14 -12.13 -25.17
N LEU A 156 29.15 -11.24 -25.03
CA LEU A 156 29.07 -9.98 -25.80
C LEU A 156 30.26 -9.06 -25.53
N ARG A 157 30.75 -8.98 -24.28
CA ARG A 157 31.97 -8.23 -23.94
C ARG A 157 33.21 -8.82 -24.61
N ARG A 158 33.40 -10.15 -24.54
CA ARG A 158 34.49 -10.84 -25.25
C ARG A 158 34.44 -10.62 -26.76
N GLY A 159 33.24 -10.66 -27.35
CA GLY A 159 33.01 -10.35 -28.76
C GLY A 159 33.40 -8.91 -29.11
N HIS A 160 32.93 -7.93 -28.33
CA HIS A 160 33.30 -6.52 -28.48
C HIS A 160 34.81 -6.31 -28.39
N ASP A 161 35.47 -6.86 -27.37
CA ASP A 161 36.90 -6.63 -27.12
C ASP A 161 37.78 -7.32 -28.19
N LYS A 162 37.32 -8.46 -28.73
CA LYS A 162 37.91 -9.07 -29.92
C LYS A 162 37.77 -8.16 -31.15
N ILE A 163 36.56 -7.67 -31.45
CA ILE A 163 36.32 -6.76 -32.59
C ILE A 163 37.13 -5.46 -32.45
N ALA A 164 37.26 -4.92 -31.23
CA ALA A 164 38.08 -3.74 -30.95
C ALA A 164 39.58 -4.00 -31.19
N LYS A 165 40.09 -5.17 -30.79
CA LYS A 165 41.47 -5.61 -31.09
C LYS A 165 41.68 -5.79 -32.58
N ASP A 166 40.78 -6.51 -33.26
CA ASP A 166 40.88 -6.79 -34.69
C ASP A 166 40.84 -5.49 -35.50
N LYS A 167 39.91 -4.55 -35.17
CA LYS A 167 39.87 -3.18 -35.70
C LYS A 167 41.19 -2.43 -35.49
N LYS A 168 41.80 -2.49 -34.29
CA LYS A 168 43.09 -1.85 -34.02
C LYS A 168 44.20 -2.42 -34.92
N THR A 169 44.25 -3.74 -35.11
CA THR A 169 45.25 -4.35 -36.03
C THR A 169 44.97 -4.03 -37.50
N ALA A 170 43.71 -3.87 -37.91
CA ALA A 170 43.34 -3.47 -39.26
C ALA A 170 43.76 -2.02 -39.56
N LEU A 171 43.53 -1.09 -38.62
CA LEU A 171 44.03 0.29 -38.71
C LEU A 171 45.55 0.33 -38.77
N GLN A 172 46.25 -0.38 -37.88
CA GLN A 172 47.72 -0.41 -37.90
C GLN A 172 48.30 -1.01 -39.19
N LYS A 173 47.61 -1.97 -39.84
CA LYS A 173 47.96 -2.45 -41.18
C LYS A 173 47.73 -1.38 -42.25
N LEU A 174 46.65 -0.62 -42.18
CA LEU A 174 46.34 0.48 -43.09
C LEU A 174 47.36 1.62 -42.97
N ASP A 175 47.79 1.95 -41.75
CA ASP A 175 48.84 2.95 -41.49
C ASP A 175 50.19 2.48 -42.07
N ASN A 176 50.59 1.24 -41.80
CA ASN A 176 51.80 0.65 -42.40
C ASN A 176 51.76 0.63 -43.94
N LEU A 177 50.59 0.40 -44.55
CA LEU A 177 50.39 0.49 -45.99
C LEU A 177 50.44 1.94 -46.51
N HIS A 178 49.89 2.91 -45.78
CA HIS A 178 50.01 4.33 -46.12
C HIS A 178 51.47 4.79 -46.06
N ASP A 179 52.24 4.37 -45.07
CA ASP A 179 53.68 4.69 -44.98
C ASP A 179 54.47 3.98 -46.08
N SER A 180 54.15 2.71 -46.39
CA SER A 180 54.75 1.99 -47.52
C SER A 180 54.47 2.67 -48.87
N LEU A 181 53.22 3.14 -49.09
CA LEU A 181 52.85 3.92 -50.27
C LEU A 181 53.53 5.30 -50.28
N ARG A 182 53.69 5.95 -49.13
CA ARG A 182 54.41 7.23 -49.00
C ARG A 182 55.89 7.07 -49.33
N ASP A 183 56.52 5.98 -48.93
CA ASP A 183 57.93 5.71 -49.21
C ASP A 183 58.14 5.25 -50.66
N LEU A 184 57.24 4.44 -51.23
CA LEU A 184 57.22 4.18 -52.68
C LEU A 184 57.01 5.47 -53.49
N ALA A 185 56.17 6.40 -53.02
CA ALA A 185 55.99 7.71 -53.64
C ALA A 185 57.23 8.61 -53.52
N LYS A 186 57.97 8.57 -52.38
CA LYS A 186 59.28 9.23 -52.24
C LYS A 186 60.31 8.64 -53.20
N VAL A 187 60.36 7.31 -53.35
CA VAL A 187 61.29 6.63 -54.27
C VAL A 187 60.94 6.97 -55.73
N ALA A 188 59.66 6.99 -56.10
CA ALA A 188 59.21 7.42 -57.42
C ALA A 188 59.54 8.90 -57.70
N ALA A 189 59.35 9.79 -56.71
CA ALA A 189 59.73 11.20 -56.82
C ALA A 189 61.26 11.40 -56.89
N GLY A 190 62.04 10.57 -56.19
CA GLY A 190 63.50 10.58 -56.25
C GLY A 190 64.09 9.98 -57.54
N ALA A 191 63.31 9.17 -58.26
CA ALA A 191 63.69 8.57 -59.54
C ALA A 191 63.45 9.50 -60.76
N LEU A 192 62.91 10.70 -60.54
CA LEU A 192 62.59 11.68 -61.58
C LEU A 192 63.51 12.91 -61.49
N PRO A 193 64.50 13.07 -62.39
CA PRO A 193 65.11 14.38 -62.61
C PRO A 193 64.07 15.36 -63.18
N SER A 194 64.05 16.58 -62.67
CA SER A 194 63.04 17.60 -62.98
C SER A 194 62.97 17.96 -64.46
N PRO A 195 61.77 18.38 -64.93
CA PRO A 195 61.74 19.70 -65.56
C PRO A 195 60.59 20.62 -65.09
N SER A 196 60.96 21.89 -64.90
CA SER A 196 60.18 23.13 -65.09
C SER A 196 58.65 23.12 -64.91
N GLY A 197 58.17 23.86 -63.91
CA GLY A 197 56.75 24.03 -63.63
C GLY A 197 55.96 24.92 -64.61
N ALA A 198 54.65 24.69 -64.61
CA ALA A 198 53.54 25.59 -64.88
C ALA A 198 52.34 25.02 -64.10
N GLY A 199 51.31 25.75 -63.66
CA GLY A 199 50.98 27.16 -63.87
C GLY A 199 49.47 27.29 -63.67
N ALA A 200 49.02 27.47 -62.42
CA ALA A 200 47.61 27.30 -62.06
C ALA A 200 46.74 28.49 -62.47
N HIS A 201 45.73 28.24 -63.31
CA HIS A 201 44.70 29.23 -63.66
C HIS A 201 43.30 28.61 -63.56
N SER A 202 42.62 28.88 -62.44
CA SER A 202 41.19 28.59 -62.27
C SER A 202 40.36 29.70 -62.90
N HIS A 203 39.74 29.44 -64.05
CA HIS A 203 38.74 30.34 -64.62
C HIS A 203 37.34 29.75 -64.46
N ALA A 204 36.62 30.18 -63.42
CA ALA A 204 35.20 29.87 -63.31
C ALA A 204 34.43 30.66 -64.37
N VAL A 205 33.47 30.01 -65.04
CA VAL A 205 32.49 30.65 -65.92
C VAL A 205 31.14 30.01 -65.65
N SER A 206 30.29 30.70 -64.90
CA SER A 206 28.88 30.32 -64.74
C SER A 206 28.11 30.70 -66.02
N VAL A 207 27.49 29.73 -66.68
CA VAL A 207 26.55 29.99 -67.78
C VAL A 207 25.16 29.54 -67.37
N ASN A 208 24.23 30.49 -67.27
CA ASN A 208 22.85 30.22 -66.91
C ASN A 208 22.10 29.71 -68.15
N ALA A 209 21.67 28.45 -68.16
CA ALA A 209 21.11 27.80 -69.34
C ALA A 209 19.59 27.61 -69.23
N SER A 210 18.82 28.66 -69.52
CA SER A 210 17.35 28.64 -69.46
C SER A 210 16.68 29.31 -70.66
N THR A 211 16.87 28.78 -71.86
CA THR A 211 16.04 28.94 -73.08
C THR A 211 16.66 28.14 -74.23
N GLY A 212 15.85 27.55 -75.14
CA GLY A 212 16.38 26.91 -76.36
C GLY A 212 15.89 25.50 -76.76
N SER A 213 14.78 24.99 -76.22
CA SER A 213 14.39 23.57 -76.40
C SER A 213 13.93 23.13 -77.81
N THR A 214 13.88 24.02 -78.81
CA THR A 214 13.24 23.74 -80.12
C THR A 214 14.13 23.98 -81.35
N ALA A 215 15.33 24.54 -81.20
CA ALA A 215 16.19 24.92 -82.34
C ALA A 215 17.20 23.84 -82.79
N SER A 216 17.59 22.92 -81.90
CA SER A 216 18.79 22.09 -82.08
C SER A 216 18.62 20.88 -83.01
N GLY A 217 17.40 20.37 -83.20
CA GLY A 217 17.15 19.20 -84.06
C GLY A 217 17.34 19.49 -85.55
N ILE A 218 17.01 20.71 -86.00
CA ILE A 218 17.04 21.10 -87.40
C ILE A 218 18.49 21.26 -87.90
N THR A 219 19.38 21.80 -87.06
CA THR A 219 20.79 21.99 -87.40
C THR A 219 21.56 20.66 -87.42
N LEU A 220 21.29 19.74 -86.49
CA LEU A 220 21.98 18.44 -86.46
C LEU A 220 21.68 17.60 -87.71
N ALA A 221 20.42 17.62 -88.18
CA ALA A 221 20.02 16.95 -89.42
C ALA A 221 20.71 17.56 -90.66
N ALA A 222 20.79 18.90 -90.74
CA ALA A 222 21.48 19.59 -91.83
C ALA A 222 23.00 19.30 -91.86
N ILE A 223 23.65 19.25 -90.70
CA ILE A 223 25.07 18.90 -90.57
C ILE A 223 25.32 17.45 -90.96
N SER A 224 24.43 16.52 -90.60
CA SER A 224 24.49 15.11 -91.03
C SER A 224 24.36 14.97 -92.55
N ALA A 225 23.41 15.69 -93.17
CA ALA A 225 23.26 15.72 -94.63
C ALA A 225 24.49 16.31 -95.35
N ALA A 226 25.09 17.37 -94.82
CA ALA A 226 26.34 17.93 -95.33
C ALA A 226 27.53 16.97 -95.18
N ALA A 227 27.60 16.22 -94.07
CA ALA A 227 28.62 15.20 -93.84
C ALA A 227 28.55 14.04 -94.85
N ALA A 228 27.34 13.66 -95.28
CA ALA A 228 27.10 12.64 -96.30
C ALA A 228 27.50 13.07 -97.73
N ALA A 229 27.61 14.37 -97.99
CA ALA A 229 28.03 14.93 -99.29
C ALA A 229 29.56 15.03 -99.45
N LEU A 230 30.35 14.75 -98.40
CA LEU A 230 31.80 14.75 -98.43
C LEU A 230 32.36 13.36 -98.80
N PRO A 231 33.41 13.26 -99.64
CA PRO A 231 34.02 11.96 -99.95
C PRO A 231 34.59 11.32 -98.68
N ALA A 232 34.29 10.03 -98.48
CA ALA A 232 34.32 9.34 -97.18
C ALA A 232 35.66 9.33 -96.41
N ASN A 233 36.78 9.68 -97.05
CA ASN A 233 38.12 9.74 -96.46
C ASN A 233 38.68 11.17 -96.26
N SER A 234 37.91 12.21 -96.60
CA SER A 234 38.27 13.62 -96.38
C SER A 234 38.66 13.90 -94.92
N ALA A 235 39.61 14.83 -94.70
CA ALA A 235 40.05 15.21 -93.36
C ALA A 235 38.89 15.72 -92.49
N ALA A 236 38.09 16.64 -93.03
CA ALA A 236 36.88 17.13 -92.39
C ALA A 236 35.90 15.99 -92.05
N ALA A 237 35.72 15.01 -92.95
CA ALA A 237 34.84 13.87 -92.70
C ALA A 237 35.38 12.87 -91.65
N ARG A 238 36.66 12.95 -91.27
CA ARG A 238 37.24 12.22 -90.12
C ARG A 238 37.11 13.03 -88.84
N GLU A 239 37.36 14.33 -88.89
CA GLU A 239 37.19 15.26 -87.77
C GLU A 239 35.73 15.31 -87.30
N LEU A 240 34.76 15.39 -88.23
CA LEU A 240 33.33 15.39 -87.92
C LEU A 240 32.92 14.10 -87.19
N ARG A 241 33.42 12.93 -87.62
CA ARG A 241 33.25 11.65 -86.89
C ARG A 241 33.95 11.63 -85.52
N GLN A 242 35.10 12.29 -85.35
CA GLN A 242 35.76 12.37 -84.05
C GLN A 242 35.02 13.30 -83.08
N LEU A 243 34.42 14.39 -83.59
CA LEU A 243 33.58 15.30 -82.82
C LEU A 243 32.25 14.64 -82.45
N GLN A 244 31.61 13.91 -83.37
CA GLN A 244 30.43 13.08 -83.11
C GLN A 244 30.72 12.08 -81.97
N ASN A 245 31.75 11.23 -82.15
CA ASN A 245 32.18 10.26 -81.13
C ASN A 245 32.61 10.88 -79.78
N ARG A 246 32.93 12.17 -79.73
CA ARG A 246 33.19 12.91 -78.48
C ARG A 246 31.90 13.44 -77.85
N LEU A 247 30.96 13.93 -78.67
CA LEU A 247 29.63 14.35 -78.24
C LEU A 247 28.83 13.18 -77.68
N ASP A 248 28.79 12.05 -78.39
CA ASP A 248 28.08 10.83 -77.95
C ASP A 248 28.65 10.27 -76.63
N LYS A 249 29.96 10.42 -76.41
CA LYS A 249 30.63 10.07 -75.14
C LYS A 249 30.42 11.11 -74.04
N ALA A 250 30.00 12.32 -74.37
CA ALA A 250 29.64 13.36 -73.42
C ALA A 250 28.16 13.26 -73.00
N THR A 251 27.25 12.94 -73.94
CA THR A 251 25.83 12.70 -73.63
C THR A 251 25.65 11.47 -72.75
N VAL A 252 26.22 10.31 -73.12
CA VAL A 252 26.15 9.09 -72.30
C VAL A 252 26.65 9.35 -70.86
N LYS A 253 27.75 10.10 -70.70
CA LYS A 253 28.26 10.47 -69.37
C LYS A 253 27.37 11.47 -68.62
N ALA A 254 26.67 12.35 -69.33
CA ALA A 254 25.71 13.26 -68.73
C ALA A 254 24.45 12.51 -68.26
N ASP A 255 23.98 11.53 -69.03
CA ASP A 255 22.85 10.66 -68.71
C ASP A 255 23.19 9.71 -67.54
N GLU A 256 24.38 9.11 -67.55
CA GLU A 256 24.95 8.36 -66.42
C GLU A 256 24.98 9.24 -65.15
N ALA A 257 25.60 10.43 -65.22
CA ALA A 257 25.69 11.34 -64.09
C ALA A 257 24.31 11.84 -63.62
N TYR A 258 23.35 12.05 -64.52
CA TYR A 258 21.96 12.39 -64.19
C TYR A 258 21.26 11.24 -63.47
N SER A 259 21.43 9.99 -63.93
CA SER A 259 20.85 8.81 -63.29
C SER A 259 21.41 8.60 -61.87
N ILE A 260 22.73 8.78 -61.70
CA ILE A 260 23.41 8.70 -60.41
C ILE A 260 22.98 9.84 -59.47
N ARG A 261 22.84 11.07 -59.99
CA ARG A 261 22.32 12.19 -59.20
C ARG A 261 20.89 11.91 -58.71
N LYS A 262 20.05 11.35 -59.58
CA LYS A 262 18.66 10.98 -59.26
C LYS A 262 18.54 9.88 -58.21
N THR A 263 19.44 8.88 -58.19
CA THR A 263 19.44 7.88 -57.11
C THR A 263 19.95 8.47 -55.79
N TYR A 264 20.93 9.37 -55.80
CA TYR A 264 21.30 10.12 -54.60
C TYR A 264 20.20 11.05 -54.09
N GLU A 265 19.47 11.74 -54.97
CA GLU A 265 18.28 12.54 -54.63
C GLU A 265 17.24 11.67 -53.88
N GLN A 266 16.90 10.49 -54.42
CA GLN A 266 15.98 9.54 -53.79
C GLN A 266 16.47 9.00 -52.43
N VAL A 267 17.78 8.78 -52.26
CA VAL A 267 18.36 8.36 -50.97
C VAL A 267 18.27 9.51 -49.95
N LEU A 268 18.55 10.74 -50.35
CA LEU A 268 18.42 11.92 -49.49
C LEU A 268 16.97 12.19 -49.08
N GLU A 269 16.00 11.98 -49.97
CA GLU A 269 14.57 12.08 -49.64
C GLU A 269 14.14 11.04 -48.59
N LYS A 270 14.59 9.78 -48.72
CA LYS A 270 14.33 8.74 -47.71
C LYS A 270 14.95 9.07 -46.36
N LEU A 271 16.23 9.47 -46.33
CA LEU A 271 16.91 9.84 -45.09
C LEU A 271 16.21 11.02 -44.37
N ARG A 272 15.74 12.03 -45.12
CA ARG A 272 14.96 13.16 -44.59
C ARG A 272 13.58 12.75 -44.04
N ALA A 273 13.00 11.66 -44.53
CA ALA A 273 11.75 11.10 -44.00
C ALA A 273 11.97 10.22 -42.76
N GLU A 274 13.11 9.52 -42.70
CA GLU A 274 13.49 8.66 -41.58
C GLU A 274 14.00 9.44 -40.36
N GLU A 275 14.76 10.53 -40.57
CA GLU A 275 15.31 11.41 -39.53
C GLU A 275 14.27 11.85 -38.47
N PRO A 276 13.11 12.47 -38.80
CA PRO A 276 12.13 12.88 -37.80
C PRO A 276 11.42 11.69 -37.11
N LEU A 277 11.34 10.53 -37.75
CA LEU A 277 10.80 9.30 -37.15
C LEU A 277 11.76 8.75 -36.09
N LEU A 278 13.07 8.79 -36.38
CA LEU A 278 14.12 8.42 -35.42
C LEU A 278 14.19 9.42 -34.26
N GLU A 279 14.09 10.73 -34.51
CA GLU A 279 13.98 11.73 -33.44
C GLU A 279 12.77 11.50 -32.54
N ALA A 280 11.58 11.28 -33.12
CA ALA A 280 10.36 11.00 -32.36
C ALA A 280 10.50 9.72 -31.52
N ARG A 281 11.13 8.67 -32.06
CA ARG A 281 11.43 7.44 -31.33
C ARG A 281 12.42 7.66 -30.19
N ILE A 282 13.47 8.45 -30.41
CA ILE A 282 14.45 8.82 -29.38
C ILE A 282 13.77 9.63 -28.26
N ARG A 283 12.94 10.62 -28.62
CA ARG A 283 12.18 11.46 -27.67
C ARG A 283 11.27 10.61 -26.78
N GLY A 284 10.45 9.73 -27.37
CA GLY A 284 9.59 8.82 -26.60
C GLY A 284 10.37 7.87 -25.67
N LEU A 285 11.56 7.41 -26.08
CA LEU A 285 12.43 6.61 -25.21
C LEU A 285 13.06 7.44 -24.06
N GLN A 286 13.38 8.72 -24.30
CA GLN A 286 13.85 9.64 -23.26
C GLN A 286 12.74 9.97 -22.25
N GLU A 287 11.51 10.19 -22.69
CA GLU A 287 10.32 10.40 -21.84
C GLU A 287 10.00 9.16 -20.99
N GLN A 288 10.03 7.96 -21.60
CA GLN A 288 9.89 6.70 -20.87
C GLN A 288 11.02 6.45 -19.87
N ARG A 289 12.24 6.93 -20.14
CA ARG A 289 13.35 6.90 -19.18
C ARG A 289 13.10 7.88 -18.02
N ALA A 290 12.67 9.10 -18.31
CA ALA A 290 12.41 10.13 -17.31
C ALA A 290 11.31 9.72 -16.33
N THR A 291 10.18 9.18 -16.84
CA THR A 291 9.07 8.68 -16.00
C THR A 291 9.47 7.47 -15.17
N LYS A 292 10.27 6.53 -15.72
CA LYS A 292 10.83 5.42 -14.92
C LYS A 292 11.83 5.90 -13.86
N GLN A 293 12.59 6.97 -14.12
CA GLN A 293 13.51 7.56 -13.15
C GLN A 293 12.77 8.29 -12.02
N SER A 294 11.72 9.06 -12.30
CA SER A 294 10.92 9.71 -11.24
C SER A 294 10.13 8.69 -10.40
N ALA A 295 9.56 7.64 -11.03
CA ALA A 295 8.92 6.55 -10.31
C ALA A 295 9.90 5.79 -9.40
N MET A 296 11.13 5.51 -9.88
CA MET A 296 12.19 4.90 -9.07
C MET A 296 12.60 5.79 -7.89
N GLN A 297 12.69 7.10 -8.08
CA GLN A 297 12.99 8.05 -7.00
C GLN A 297 11.87 8.11 -5.96
N ALA A 298 10.60 8.16 -6.38
CA ALA A 298 9.44 8.13 -5.48
C ALA A 298 9.39 6.82 -4.66
N ALA A 299 9.61 5.67 -5.31
CA ALA A 299 9.70 4.38 -4.63
C ALA A 299 10.88 4.31 -3.64
N ALA A 300 12.03 4.91 -3.96
CA ALA A 300 13.18 4.99 -3.06
C ALA A 300 12.94 5.91 -1.85
N LEU A 301 12.16 6.99 -1.99
CA LEU A 301 11.73 7.84 -0.87
C LEU A 301 10.73 7.11 0.03
N SER A 302 9.66 6.56 -0.54
CA SER A 302 8.66 5.77 0.20
C SER A 302 9.29 4.55 0.89
N GLY A 303 10.28 3.89 0.27
CA GLY A 303 11.05 2.81 0.88
C GLY A 303 11.87 3.25 2.11
N ARG A 304 12.41 4.48 2.11
CA ARG A 304 13.09 5.07 3.28
C ARG A 304 12.11 5.42 4.39
N GLU A 305 10.95 5.99 4.04
CA GLU A 305 9.88 6.32 4.98
C GLU A 305 9.32 5.07 5.66
N ALA A 306 9.06 4.01 4.90
CA ALA A 306 8.65 2.70 5.42
C ALA A 306 9.71 2.09 6.34
N HIS A 307 11.00 2.23 6.02
CA HIS A 307 12.09 1.79 6.90
C HIS A 307 12.17 2.63 8.19
N ALA A 308 12.03 3.95 8.11
CA ALA A 308 12.01 4.83 9.27
C ALA A 308 10.83 4.52 10.20
N ALA A 309 9.63 4.31 9.63
CA ALA A 309 8.44 3.89 10.39
C ALA A 309 8.64 2.53 11.06
N LYS A 310 9.29 1.57 10.38
CA LYS A 310 9.63 0.25 10.93
C LYS A 310 10.61 0.33 12.11
N GLU A 311 11.66 1.15 12.00
CA GLU A 311 12.62 1.33 13.11
C GLU A 311 11.99 2.12 14.27
N ALA A 312 11.14 3.12 14.00
CA ALA A 312 10.37 3.81 15.04
C ALA A 312 9.41 2.87 15.79
N ALA A 313 8.70 1.98 15.08
CA ALA A 313 7.82 0.98 15.68
C ALA A 313 8.60 -0.03 16.53
N LYS A 314 9.78 -0.47 16.09
CA LYS A 314 10.70 -1.30 16.91
C LYS A 314 11.15 -0.58 18.18
N GLN A 315 11.53 0.70 18.08
CA GLN A 315 11.96 1.50 19.23
C GLN A 315 10.83 1.68 20.26
N GLN A 316 9.60 1.92 19.79
CA GLN A 316 8.42 1.96 20.65
C GLN A 316 8.15 0.61 21.33
N LEU A 317 8.27 -0.51 20.60
CA LEU A 317 8.11 -1.84 21.16
C LEU A 317 9.17 -2.14 22.23
N ALA A 318 10.45 -1.87 21.95
CA ALA A 318 11.54 -2.06 22.90
C ALA A 318 11.38 -1.21 24.18
N ALA A 319 10.93 0.05 24.05
CA ALA A 319 10.64 0.91 25.19
C ALA A 319 9.49 0.35 26.05
N LEU A 320 8.42 -0.16 25.43
CA LEU A 320 7.31 -0.81 26.14
C LEU A 320 7.74 -2.12 26.82
N GLU A 321 8.63 -2.90 26.19
CA GLU A 321 9.23 -4.09 26.82
C GLU A 321 10.09 -3.74 28.03
N GLU A 322 10.87 -2.65 27.96
CA GLU A 322 11.64 -2.14 29.10
C GLU A 322 10.72 -1.62 30.22
N GLU A 323 9.67 -0.85 29.92
CA GLU A 323 8.67 -0.43 30.91
C GLU A 323 8.01 -1.63 31.59
N LEU A 324 7.68 -2.69 30.84
CA LEU A 324 7.10 -3.92 31.39
C LEU A 324 8.12 -4.75 32.17
N ALA A 325 9.41 -4.74 31.81
CA ALA A 325 10.48 -5.35 32.58
C ALA A 325 10.73 -4.61 33.89
N ALA A 326 10.87 -3.28 33.85
CA ALA A 326 11.00 -2.41 35.02
C ALA A 326 9.77 -2.51 35.94
N GLY A 327 8.56 -2.55 35.38
CA GLY A 327 7.32 -2.75 36.13
C GLY A 327 7.25 -4.12 36.81
N ARG A 328 7.73 -5.19 36.17
CA ARG A 328 7.90 -6.51 36.79
C ARG A 328 8.94 -6.47 37.90
N ALA A 329 10.09 -5.85 37.68
CA ALA A 329 11.16 -5.72 38.68
C ALA A 329 10.72 -4.92 39.92
N ARG A 330 10.00 -3.80 39.74
CA ARG A 330 9.41 -3.01 40.84
C ARG A 330 8.44 -3.84 41.69
N ARG A 331 7.52 -4.58 41.06
CA ARG A 331 6.63 -5.51 41.78
C ARG A 331 7.40 -6.62 42.49
N GLY A 332 8.46 -7.14 41.88
CA GLY A 332 9.36 -8.12 42.50
C GLY A 332 10.02 -7.60 43.78
N ARG A 333 10.54 -6.36 43.78
CA ARG A 333 11.13 -5.71 44.96
C ARG A 333 10.10 -5.55 46.09
N VAL A 334 8.92 -4.99 45.80
CA VAL A 334 7.85 -4.84 46.81
C VAL A 334 7.43 -6.18 47.41
N LEU A 335 7.31 -7.24 46.59
CA LEU A 335 7.00 -8.58 47.08
C LEU A 335 8.15 -9.19 47.90
N ALA A 336 9.41 -8.86 47.63
CA ALA A 336 10.55 -9.27 48.45
C ALA A 336 10.53 -8.56 49.81
N GLU A 337 10.37 -7.23 49.85
CA GLU A 337 10.26 -6.46 51.09
C GLU A 337 9.09 -6.93 51.97
N MET A 338 7.94 -7.24 51.38
CA MET A 338 6.78 -7.73 52.11
C MET A 338 7.00 -9.16 52.65
N ARG A 339 7.76 -10.00 51.93
CA ARG A 339 8.21 -11.31 52.44
C ARG A 339 9.22 -11.18 53.57
N GLU A 340 10.13 -10.22 53.50
CA GLU A 340 11.10 -9.93 54.57
C GLU A 340 10.41 -9.40 55.84
N LYS A 341 9.45 -8.48 55.69
CA LYS A 341 8.58 -8.01 56.78
C LYS A 341 7.75 -9.15 57.39
N ALA A 342 7.24 -10.06 56.57
CA ALA A 342 6.54 -11.25 57.06
C ALA A 342 7.48 -12.24 57.77
N ALA A 343 8.68 -12.50 57.24
CA ALA A 343 9.67 -13.41 57.82
C ALA A 343 10.24 -12.88 59.16
N THR A 344 10.50 -11.58 59.26
CA THR A 344 10.93 -10.93 60.51
C THR A 344 9.82 -10.96 61.57
N LEU A 345 8.56 -10.71 61.21
CA LEU A 345 7.41 -10.90 62.10
C LEU A 345 7.22 -12.37 62.53
N GLN A 346 7.39 -13.34 61.62
CA GLN A 346 7.36 -14.76 61.98
C GLN A 346 8.51 -15.14 62.92
N HIS A 347 9.71 -14.58 62.72
CA HIS A 347 10.86 -14.83 63.58
C HIS A 347 10.69 -14.24 64.98
N THR A 348 10.23 -12.98 65.11
CA THR A 348 9.98 -12.37 66.43
C THR A 348 8.82 -13.03 67.17
N ASN A 349 7.75 -13.43 66.46
CA ASN A 349 6.64 -14.18 67.05
C ASN A 349 7.07 -15.59 67.49
N ARG A 350 7.89 -16.29 66.70
CA ARG A 350 8.53 -17.56 67.10
C ARG A 350 9.42 -17.40 68.33
N ALA A 351 10.22 -16.34 68.40
CA ALA A 351 11.08 -16.05 69.55
C ALA A 351 10.26 -15.71 70.81
N LEU A 352 9.15 -14.97 70.67
CA LEU A 352 8.19 -14.74 71.75
C LEU A 352 7.56 -16.03 72.26
N MET A 353 7.10 -16.91 71.36
CA MET A 353 6.56 -18.23 71.71
C MET A 353 7.62 -19.09 72.41
N GLN A 354 8.88 -19.09 71.93
CA GLN A 354 9.98 -19.79 72.59
C GLN A 354 10.32 -19.22 73.98
N ARG A 355 10.09 -17.92 74.23
CA ARG A 355 10.26 -17.29 75.55
C ARG A 355 9.06 -17.50 76.48
N GLN A 356 7.86 -17.68 75.94
CA GLN A 356 6.64 -17.97 76.71
C GLN A 356 6.50 -19.44 77.07
N PHE A 357 6.90 -20.35 76.18
CA PHE A 357 6.95 -21.80 76.39
C PHE A 357 8.36 -22.28 76.76
N GLN A 358 9.12 -21.48 77.49
CA GLN A 358 10.40 -21.89 78.07
C GLN A 358 10.13 -22.73 79.33
N PRO A 359 10.47 -24.04 79.36
CA PRO A 359 10.07 -24.91 80.46
C PRO A 359 10.93 -24.68 81.72
N LEU A 360 10.28 -24.43 82.85
CA LEU A 360 10.93 -24.34 84.17
C LEU A 360 11.07 -25.74 84.81
N VAL A 361 12.12 -26.50 84.46
CA VAL A 361 12.71 -27.48 85.39
C VAL A 361 14.22 -27.70 85.16
N THR A 362 14.89 -28.06 86.26
CA THR A 362 16.22 -28.72 86.38
C THR A 362 17.45 -28.05 85.74
N SER A 363 18.28 -27.50 86.61
CA SER A 363 19.75 -27.56 86.54
C SER A 363 20.29 -28.99 86.74
N SER A 364 21.39 -29.37 86.08
CA SER A 364 22.59 -29.99 86.72
C SER A 364 23.70 -30.39 85.72
N SER A 365 24.96 -30.30 86.18
CA SER A 365 26.15 -31.14 85.86
C SER A 365 26.60 -31.40 84.40
N ASP A 366 27.76 -30.81 84.07
CA ASP A 366 29.01 -31.44 83.56
C ASP A 366 28.96 -32.39 82.33
N THR A 367 29.73 -32.14 81.26
CA THR A 367 31.17 -32.47 81.21
C THR A 367 31.90 -31.84 80.00
N HIS A 368 33.24 -31.90 79.97
CA HIS A 368 34.13 -31.24 78.99
C HIS A 368 34.20 -31.93 77.61
N HIS A 369 34.35 -31.16 76.51
CA HIS A 369 35.63 -31.04 75.76
C HIS A 369 35.62 -29.98 74.62
N HIS A 370 36.82 -29.47 74.33
CA HIS A 370 37.43 -28.86 73.13
C HIS A 370 36.68 -28.87 71.76
N ASP A 371 36.94 -27.95 70.79
CA ASP A 371 38.19 -27.18 70.58
C ASP A 371 38.11 -25.82 69.80
N SER A 372 39.19 -25.04 69.93
CA SER A 372 39.80 -23.99 69.07
C SER A 372 39.02 -22.98 68.15
N ALA A 373 39.32 -21.68 68.36
CA ALA A 373 39.54 -20.58 67.37
C ALA A 373 38.41 -20.13 66.39
N SER A 374 38.35 -18.89 65.87
CA SER A 374 39.33 -17.78 65.81
C SER A 374 38.69 -16.37 65.97
N ALA A 375 39.53 -15.34 66.12
CA ALA A 375 39.22 -13.92 66.32
C ALA A 375 38.78 -13.18 65.01
N ALA A 376 38.42 -11.89 64.95
CA ALA A 376 38.73 -10.78 65.88
C ALA A 376 37.81 -9.52 65.78
N ALA A 377 37.94 -8.66 66.79
CA ALA A 377 37.93 -7.17 66.76
C ALA A 377 36.66 -6.35 66.36
N SER A 378 35.98 -5.85 67.39
CA SER A 378 35.41 -4.48 67.51
C SER A 378 36.54 -3.41 67.60
N PRO A 379 36.31 -2.07 67.65
CA PRO A 379 35.07 -1.29 67.92
C PRO A 379 34.68 -0.37 66.72
N ALA A 380 33.93 0.75 66.78
CA ALA A 380 33.39 1.66 67.82
C ALA A 380 32.21 2.48 67.20
N ALA A 381 31.57 3.50 67.78
CA ALA A 381 31.10 3.91 69.13
C ALA A 381 30.44 5.31 69.00
N GLY A 382 29.39 5.61 69.78
CA GLY A 382 28.70 6.92 69.83
C GLY A 382 27.56 7.13 68.81
N SER A 383 26.48 7.88 69.08
CA SER A 383 25.99 8.45 70.36
C SER A 383 24.49 8.84 70.27
N LYS A 384 23.74 8.69 71.39
CA LYS A 384 22.37 9.22 71.62
C LYS A 384 22.43 10.71 72.09
N PRO A 385 21.38 11.57 71.95
CA PRO A 385 20.02 11.44 72.57
C PRO A 385 18.84 11.84 71.62
N SER A 386 17.59 11.36 71.76
CA SER A 386 16.45 11.83 72.60
C SER A 386 16.36 13.35 72.85
N ALA A 387 15.25 14.09 72.67
CA ALA A 387 13.85 13.78 72.30
C ALA A 387 13.25 15.00 71.50
N SER A 388 11.96 15.41 71.42
CA SER A 388 10.67 15.03 72.07
C SER A 388 9.44 15.61 71.33
N ALA A 389 8.29 14.93 71.44
CA ALA A 389 6.89 15.42 71.46
C ALA A 389 6.36 16.49 70.44
N ALA A 390 5.57 16.03 69.46
CA ALA A 390 4.33 16.66 68.93
C ALA A 390 3.61 15.60 68.03
N ALA A 391 2.31 15.29 68.06
CA ALA A 391 1.06 16.05 68.26
C ALA A 391 0.39 16.58 66.95
N ALA A 392 -0.08 15.66 66.09
CA ALA A 392 -1.21 15.79 65.13
C ALA A 392 -1.44 14.39 64.49
N ALA A 393 -2.58 13.70 64.55
CA ALA A 393 -3.98 14.07 64.27
C ALA A 393 -4.35 14.06 62.77
N ALA A 394 -4.43 12.85 62.18
CA ALA A 394 -5.11 12.59 60.90
C ALA A 394 -5.51 11.11 60.77
N ALA A 395 -6.59 10.70 61.45
CA ALA A 395 -7.24 9.40 61.21
C ALA A 395 -8.47 9.62 60.31
N GLY A 396 -8.55 8.90 59.19
CA GLY A 396 -9.69 8.90 58.27
C GLY A 396 -9.67 7.63 57.42
N PRO A 397 -10.82 7.00 57.10
CA PRO A 397 -10.88 5.54 57.06
C PRO A 397 -11.23 4.93 55.70
N HIS A 398 -11.30 3.60 55.70
CA HIS A 398 -11.65 2.76 54.57
C HIS A 398 -13.11 2.91 54.10
N SER A 399 -13.30 2.60 52.82
CA SER A 399 -14.51 2.13 52.12
C SER A 399 -15.75 1.78 52.95
N ALA A 400 -16.87 2.45 52.64
CA ALA A 400 -18.23 1.89 52.73
C ALA A 400 -19.18 2.66 51.79
N GLU A 401 -19.61 2.05 50.68
CA GLU A 401 -20.74 2.51 49.87
C GLU A 401 -21.81 1.42 49.82
N ALA A 402 -22.79 1.51 50.72
CA ALA A 402 -24.06 0.78 50.70
C ALA A 402 -25.08 1.45 51.65
N GLU A 403 -26.37 1.36 51.33
CA GLU A 403 -27.52 1.50 52.25
C GLU A 403 -27.69 2.80 53.09
N THR A 404 -28.22 3.89 52.49
CA THR A 404 -29.05 4.87 53.24
C THR A 404 -30.20 5.47 52.41
N ASP A 405 -31.10 4.65 51.85
CA ASP A 405 -32.23 5.14 51.04
C ASP A 405 -33.60 4.76 51.65
N ALA A 406 -33.86 5.25 52.88
CA ALA A 406 -35.03 4.85 53.68
C ALA A 406 -35.66 5.92 54.61
N LEU A 407 -35.08 7.13 54.74
CA LEU A 407 -35.44 8.06 55.84
C LEU A 407 -36.00 9.44 55.43
N HIS A 408 -36.12 9.75 54.13
CA HIS A 408 -36.60 11.07 53.68
C HIS A 408 -38.13 11.20 53.53
N SER A 409 -38.90 10.13 53.77
CA SER A 409 -40.38 10.15 53.65
C SER A 409 -41.12 10.73 54.86
N SER A 410 -40.50 10.74 56.04
CA SER A 410 -41.17 11.12 57.30
C SER A 410 -41.31 12.65 57.46
N SER A 411 -40.30 13.42 57.07
CA SER A 411 -40.20 14.86 57.34
C SER A 411 -41.03 15.76 56.42
N LEU A 412 -41.47 15.29 55.25
CA LEU A 412 -42.43 16.05 54.41
C LEU A 412 -43.86 16.01 54.96
N SER A 413 -44.26 14.91 55.59
CA SER A 413 -45.62 14.72 56.12
C SER A 413 -45.95 15.65 57.30
N THR A 414 -44.96 16.03 58.10
CA THR A 414 -45.14 16.99 59.20
C THR A 414 -45.29 18.43 58.70
N ALA A 415 -44.67 18.79 57.57
CA ALA A 415 -44.81 20.10 56.95
C ALA A 415 -46.19 20.27 56.27
N THR A 416 -46.68 19.24 55.56
CA THR A 416 -48.00 19.30 54.90
C THR A 416 -49.16 19.27 55.90
N ALA A 417 -49.01 18.56 57.03
CA ALA A 417 -49.98 18.59 58.12
C ALA A 417 -50.16 20.00 58.74
N ALA A 418 -49.09 20.79 58.81
CA ALA A 418 -49.16 22.17 59.32
C ALA A 418 -49.89 23.12 58.35
N ALA A 419 -49.70 22.94 57.03
CA ALA A 419 -50.38 23.75 56.02
C ALA A 419 -51.91 23.53 56.01
N ALA A 420 -52.35 22.28 56.20
CA ALA A 420 -53.77 21.91 56.21
C ALA A 420 -54.59 22.51 57.37
N ALA A 421 -53.94 23.12 58.38
CA ALA A 421 -54.59 23.76 59.52
C ALA A 421 -55.01 25.22 59.26
N VAL A 422 -54.56 25.85 58.17
CA VAL A 422 -54.75 27.29 57.92
C VAL A 422 -56.04 27.62 57.16
N GLU A 423 -56.62 26.66 56.43
CA GLU A 423 -57.85 26.78 55.60
C GLU A 423 -59.17 26.91 56.42
N ARG A 424 -59.12 27.39 57.66
CA ARG A 424 -60.31 27.75 58.48
C ARG A 424 -60.02 28.91 59.42
N GLY A 425 -60.22 30.14 58.96
CA GLY A 425 -60.18 31.31 59.84
C GLY A 425 -60.05 32.64 59.10
N GLU A 426 -61.19 33.32 58.94
CA GLU A 426 -61.36 34.78 58.95
C GLU A 426 -60.39 35.66 58.13
N GLY A 427 -60.90 36.22 57.03
CA GLY A 427 -60.25 37.27 56.26
C GLY A 427 -60.27 38.64 56.95
N GLY A 428 -59.60 38.76 58.09
CA GLY A 428 -59.16 40.06 58.61
C GLY A 428 -57.86 40.51 57.91
N ASP A 429 -57.61 41.82 57.86
CA ASP A 429 -56.39 42.39 57.27
C ASP A 429 -55.15 41.80 57.96
N ILE A 430 -54.44 40.90 57.27
CA ILE A 430 -53.30 40.18 57.86
C ILE A 430 -52.17 41.18 58.07
N THR A 431 -52.00 41.62 59.32
CA THR A 431 -51.02 42.65 59.62
C THR A 431 -49.61 42.14 59.31
N ALA A 432 -48.70 43.05 58.94
CA ALA A 432 -47.31 42.68 58.67
C ALA A 432 -46.65 41.95 59.86
N ARG A 433 -47.13 42.22 61.09
CA ARG A 433 -46.72 41.53 62.31
C ARG A 433 -47.14 40.05 62.30
N ASP A 434 -48.36 39.74 61.87
CA ASP A 434 -48.87 38.37 61.81
C ASP A 434 -48.17 37.55 60.71
N LEU A 435 -47.87 38.16 59.55
CA LEU A 435 -47.04 37.53 58.53
C LEU A 435 -45.64 37.19 59.07
N VAL A 436 -44.99 38.12 59.77
CA VAL A 436 -43.68 37.88 60.39
C VAL A 436 -43.74 36.80 61.46
N VAL A 437 -44.80 36.71 62.27
CA VAL A 437 -44.99 35.64 63.26
C VAL A 437 -45.21 34.28 62.58
N ARG A 438 -46.05 34.21 61.54
CA ARG A 438 -46.26 32.98 60.76
C ARG A 438 -44.97 32.51 60.07
N LEU A 439 -44.17 33.42 59.51
CA LEU A 439 -42.87 33.12 58.92
C LEU A 439 -41.84 32.64 59.96
N CYS A 440 -41.79 33.28 61.14
CA CYS A 440 -40.96 32.83 62.26
C CYS A 440 -41.34 31.39 62.67
N ALA A 441 -42.63 31.10 62.82
CA ALA A 441 -43.12 29.77 63.16
C ALA A 441 -42.77 28.72 62.08
N ALA A 442 -43.02 29.02 60.80
CA ALA A 442 -42.72 28.11 59.68
C ALA A 442 -41.22 27.82 59.52
N ALA A 443 -40.36 28.80 59.77
CA ALA A 443 -38.89 28.63 59.76
C ALA A 443 -38.31 28.11 61.10
N GLY A 444 -39.16 27.83 62.10
CA GLY A 444 -38.74 27.38 63.43
C GLY A 444 -37.86 28.37 64.21
N ALA A 445 -37.99 29.67 63.93
CA ALA A 445 -37.22 30.76 64.56
C ALA A 445 -38.06 31.48 65.62
N ARG A 446 -37.45 31.90 66.72
CA ARG A 446 -38.13 32.57 67.85
C ARG A 446 -38.04 34.09 67.80
N ARG A 447 -37.20 34.65 66.93
CA ARG A 447 -36.99 36.10 66.75
C ARG A 447 -36.76 36.45 65.28
N VAL A 448 -37.13 37.66 64.87
CA VAL A 448 -36.99 38.12 63.48
C VAL A 448 -35.53 38.14 63.01
N SER A 449 -34.57 38.45 63.90
CA SER A 449 -33.14 38.37 63.60
C SER A 449 -32.65 36.95 63.33
N GLU A 450 -33.21 35.96 64.02
CA GLU A 450 -32.92 34.53 63.78
C GLU A 450 -33.56 34.05 62.47
N LEU A 451 -34.79 34.49 62.16
CA LEU A 451 -35.44 34.25 60.88
C LEU A 451 -34.59 34.81 59.72
N LEU A 452 -34.14 36.07 59.82
CA LEU A 452 -33.30 36.72 58.82
C LEU A 452 -31.95 36.01 58.64
N ALA A 453 -31.27 35.64 59.73
CA ALA A 453 -30.01 34.90 59.66
C ALA A 453 -30.18 33.55 58.96
N ARG A 454 -31.22 32.78 59.31
CA ARG A 454 -31.53 31.50 58.64
C ARG A 454 -31.84 31.71 57.16
N LEU A 455 -32.69 32.68 56.82
CA LEU A 455 -33.04 32.98 55.41
C LEU A 455 -31.83 33.41 54.58
N LEU A 456 -30.89 34.17 55.14
CA LEU A 456 -29.63 34.52 54.46
C LEU A 456 -28.77 33.28 54.20
N THR A 457 -28.50 32.46 55.21
CA THR A 457 -27.75 31.19 55.02
C THR A 457 -28.46 30.20 54.09
N GLN A 458 -29.80 30.25 54.02
CA GLN A 458 -30.60 29.46 53.06
C GLN A 458 -30.48 30.01 51.63
N GLN A 459 -30.42 31.33 51.43
CA GLN A 459 -30.14 31.92 50.11
C GLN A 459 -28.70 31.64 49.65
N GLU A 460 -27.71 31.70 50.54
CA GLU A 460 -26.32 31.30 50.25
C GLU A 460 -26.24 29.82 49.86
N SER A 461 -26.93 28.95 50.61
CA SER A 461 -27.03 27.51 50.30
C SER A 461 -27.72 27.25 48.96
N TYR A 462 -28.81 27.97 48.66
CA TYR A 462 -29.51 27.89 47.38
C TYR A 462 -28.65 28.39 46.22
N ALA A 463 -27.95 29.53 46.38
CA ALA A 463 -27.04 30.06 45.38
C ALA A 463 -25.88 29.08 45.09
N ASN A 464 -25.33 28.43 46.12
CA ASN A 464 -24.32 27.39 45.96
C ASN A 464 -24.89 26.14 45.23
N LEU A 465 -26.10 25.69 45.58
CA LEU A 465 -26.77 24.58 44.88
C LEU A 465 -27.08 24.90 43.41
N VAL A 466 -27.48 26.14 43.10
CA VAL A 466 -27.69 26.60 41.72
C VAL A 466 -26.36 26.71 40.96
N SER A 467 -25.29 27.17 41.62
CA SER A 467 -23.93 27.20 41.06
C SER A 467 -23.40 25.79 40.76
N MET A 468 -23.52 24.86 41.70
CA MET A 468 -23.17 23.45 41.50
C MET A 468 -24.00 22.80 40.40
N ARG A 469 -25.30 23.10 40.31
CA ARG A 469 -26.16 22.63 39.22
C ARG A 469 -25.73 23.19 37.87
N SER A 470 -25.38 24.47 37.77
CA SER A 470 -24.94 25.08 36.51
C SER A 470 -23.59 24.53 36.06
N ALA A 471 -22.64 24.36 36.97
CA ALA A 471 -21.35 23.70 36.74
C ALA A 471 -21.52 22.25 36.28
N ALA A 472 -22.41 21.47 36.91
CA ALA A 472 -22.72 20.11 36.47
C ALA A 472 -23.35 20.09 35.06
N THR A 473 -24.22 21.05 34.72
CA THR A 473 -24.80 21.11 33.37
C THR A 473 -23.80 21.53 32.30
N THR A 474 -22.86 22.44 32.59
CA THR A 474 -21.82 22.83 31.62
C THR A 474 -20.81 21.70 31.42
N GLN A 475 -20.38 21.01 32.49
CA GLN A 475 -19.56 19.81 32.39
C GLN A 475 -20.24 18.71 31.55
N ARG A 476 -21.53 18.46 31.77
CA ARG A 476 -22.32 17.50 30.97
C ARG A 476 -22.40 17.89 29.49
N LEU A 477 -22.44 19.18 29.17
CA LEU A 477 -22.45 19.67 27.79
C LEU A 477 -21.06 19.54 27.13
N ALA A 478 -19.98 19.84 27.87
CA ALA A 478 -18.62 19.64 27.38
C ALA A 478 -18.34 18.16 27.06
N LEU A 479 -18.65 17.25 27.99
CA LEU A 479 -18.54 15.80 27.76
C LEU A 479 -19.40 15.30 26.59
N ALA A 480 -20.57 15.91 26.36
CA ALA A 480 -21.40 15.58 25.19
C ALA A 480 -20.77 16.04 23.87
N GLN A 481 -20.10 17.19 23.85
CA GLN A 481 -19.35 17.68 22.68
C GLN A 481 -18.10 16.82 22.42
N GLU A 482 -17.34 16.47 23.45
CA GLU A 482 -16.20 15.56 23.35
C GLU A 482 -16.60 14.18 22.81
N LEU A 483 -17.72 13.63 23.29
CA LEU A 483 -18.27 12.36 22.77
C LEU A 483 -18.70 12.46 21.30
N GLU A 484 -19.14 13.62 20.83
CA GLU A 484 -19.51 13.83 19.41
C GLU A 484 -18.27 13.96 18.52
N VAL A 485 -17.23 14.69 18.96
CA VAL A 485 -15.93 14.74 18.27
C VAL A 485 -15.28 13.35 18.21
N LEU A 486 -15.40 12.55 19.29
CA LEU A 486 -14.93 11.16 19.30
C LEU A 486 -15.80 10.22 18.44
N ARG A 487 -17.06 10.56 18.15
CA ARG A 487 -17.90 9.85 17.17
C ARG A 487 -17.48 10.18 15.75
N SER A 488 -17.38 11.47 15.40
CA SER A 488 -16.98 11.89 14.04
C SER A 488 -15.60 11.34 13.71
N HIS A 489 -14.63 11.44 14.62
CA HIS A 489 -13.29 10.90 14.40
C HIS A 489 -13.27 9.35 14.31
N ARG A 490 -14.16 8.65 15.04
CA ARG A 490 -14.34 7.20 14.86
C ARG A 490 -14.91 6.87 13.48
N GLU A 491 -15.73 7.73 12.91
CA GLU A 491 -16.36 7.53 11.61
C GLU A 491 -15.44 7.92 10.44
N GLU A 492 -14.61 8.96 10.59
CA GLU A 492 -13.44 9.24 9.74
C GLU A 492 -12.50 8.03 9.67
N LEU A 493 -12.06 7.50 10.82
CA LEU A 493 -11.18 6.33 10.89
C LEU A 493 -11.84 5.06 10.31
N ARG A 494 -13.16 4.89 10.51
CA ARG A 494 -13.95 3.78 9.94
C ARG A 494 -14.06 3.87 8.42
N GLY A 495 -14.25 5.09 7.89
CA GLY A 495 -14.30 5.37 6.47
C GLY A 495 -12.94 5.19 5.80
N GLY A 496 -11.91 5.87 6.32
CA GLY A 496 -10.55 5.84 5.78
C GLY A 496 -9.98 4.43 5.67
N GLY A 497 -10.04 3.64 6.74
CA GLY A 497 -9.51 2.28 6.75
C GLY A 497 -10.19 1.36 5.73
N LYS A 498 -11.52 1.27 5.76
CA LYS A 498 -12.25 0.30 4.92
C LYS A 498 -12.40 0.75 3.46
N MET A 499 -12.65 2.03 3.21
CA MET A 499 -12.79 2.52 1.83
C MET A 499 -11.45 2.57 1.10
N SER A 500 -10.33 2.77 1.80
CA SER A 500 -9.00 2.71 1.17
C SER A 500 -8.66 1.29 0.72
N THR A 501 -8.74 0.30 1.61
CA THR A 501 -8.43 -1.10 1.26
C THR A 501 -9.41 -1.69 0.25
N GLN A 502 -10.70 -1.33 0.33
CA GLN A 502 -11.69 -1.78 -0.64
C GLN A 502 -11.42 -1.19 -2.03
N ARG A 503 -11.21 0.14 -2.14
CA ARG A 503 -10.87 0.76 -3.44
C ARG A 503 -9.56 0.24 -4.02
N GLN A 504 -8.57 -0.09 -3.19
CA GLN A 504 -7.32 -0.72 -3.63
C GLN A 504 -7.55 -2.14 -4.17
N LEU A 505 -8.43 -2.92 -3.52
CA LEU A 505 -8.85 -4.24 -4.04
C LEU A 505 -9.66 -4.12 -5.33
N ASP A 506 -10.60 -3.18 -5.40
CA ASP A 506 -11.46 -2.98 -6.57
C ASP A 506 -10.63 -2.55 -7.78
N ALA A 507 -9.70 -1.59 -7.59
CA ALA A 507 -8.76 -1.15 -8.63
C ALA A 507 -7.81 -2.28 -9.07
N ALA A 508 -7.23 -3.05 -8.13
CA ALA A 508 -6.37 -4.18 -8.48
C ALA A 508 -7.12 -5.31 -9.22
N GLN A 509 -8.41 -5.50 -8.94
CA GLN A 509 -9.27 -6.38 -9.73
C GLN A 509 -9.59 -5.82 -11.12
N GLU A 510 -9.72 -4.50 -11.27
CA GLU A 510 -9.97 -3.84 -12.55
C GLU A 510 -8.73 -3.87 -13.45
N GLU A 511 -7.55 -3.55 -12.90
CA GLU A 511 -6.26 -3.76 -13.58
C GLU A 511 -6.06 -5.23 -14.02
N LEU A 512 -6.48 -6.20 -13.21
CA LEU A 512 -6.43 -7.63 -13.55
C LEU A 512 -7.41 -8.00 -14.67
N ARG A 513 -8.63 -7.43 -14.68
CA ARG A 513 -9.61 -7.62 -15.77
C ARG A 513 -9.11 -7.01 -17.08
N GLU A 514 -8.53 -5.81 -17.04
CA GLU A 514 -7.90 -5.21 -18.21
C GLU A 514 -6.70 -6.01 -18.72
N ALA A 515 -5.88 -6.56 -17.81
CA ALA A 515 -4.74 -7.41 -18.18
C ALA A 515 -5.19 -8.72 -18.84
N ALA A 516 -6.25 -9.36 -18.31
CA ALA A 516 -6.88 -10.52 -18.91
C ALA A 516 -7.44 -10.20 -20.31
N ALA A 517 -8.28 -9.17 -20.44
CA ALA A 517 -8.85 -8.76 -21.72
C ALA A 517 -7.78 -8.41 -22.78
N ARG A 518 -6.65 -7.82 -22.36
CA ARG A 518 -5.49 -7.59 -23.24
C ARG A 518 -4.78 -8.88 -23.64
N ALA A 519 -4.70 -9.87 -22.75
CA ALA A 519 -4.16 -11.19 -23.07
C ALA A 519 -5.08 -11.97 -24.03
N ASP A 520 -6.39 -11.94 -23.82
CA ASP A 520 -7.39 -12.59 -24.67
C ASP A 520 -7.40 -11.97 -26.09
N ALA A 521 -7.33 -10.63 -26.18
CA ALA A 521 -7.21 -9.93 -27.46
C ALA A 521 -5.89 -10.24 -28.19
N ALA A 522 -4.78 -10.42 -27.47
CA ALA A 522 -3.51 -10.85 -28.03
C ALA A 522 -3.55 -12.33 -28.47
N ALA A 523 -4.22 -13.20 -27.73
CA ALA A 523 -4.41 -14.60 -28.10
C ALA A 523 -5.25 -14.72 -29.38
N GLY A 524 -6.37 -13.99 -29.48
CA GLY A 524 -7.20 -13.96 -30.69
C GLY A 524 -6.49 -13.38 -31.92
N SER A 525 -5.58 -12.40 -31.75
CA SER A 525 -4.78 -11.90 -32.86
C SER A 525 -3.69 -12.88 -33.30
N LEU A 526 -3.09 -13.63 -32.36
CA LEU A 526 -2.18 -14.74 -32.68
C LEU A 526 -2.91 -15.90 -33.38
N GLU A 527 -4.11 -16.28 -32.92
CA GLU A 527 -4.94 -17.30 -33.58
C GLU A 527 -5.32 -16.88 -35.01
N GLY A 528 -5.70 -15.61 -35.21
CA GLY A 528 -5.95 -15.03 -36.54
C GLY A 528 -4.72 -15.05 -37.45
N LEU A 529 -3.54 -14.75 -36.91
CA LEU A 529 -2.27 -14.83 -37.65
C LEU A 529 -1.89 -16.29 -37.99
N LEU A 530 -2.03 -17.22 -37.05
CA LEU A 530 -1.77 -18.64 -37.27
C LEU A 530 -2.70 -19.22 -38.34
N LYS A 531 -3.99 -18.84 -38.33
CA LYS A 531 -4.93 -19.22 -39.38
C LYS A 531 -4.53 -18.63 -40.73
N GLY A 532 -4.18 -17.34 -40.79
CA GLY A 532 -3.70 -16.71 -42.02
C GLY A 532 -2.42 -17.36 -42.57
N TRP A 533 -1.51 -17.80 -41.71
CA TRP A 533 -0.33 -18.59 -42.09
C TRP A 533 -0.69 -19.98 -42.63
N ALA A 534 -1.67 -20.66 -42.03
CA ALA A 534 -2.18 -21.94 -42.55
C ALA A 534 -2.87 -21.78 -43.93
N ASP A 535 -3.67 -20.73 -44.12
CA ASP A 535 -4.30 -20.40 -45.40
C ASP A 535 -3.25 -20.08 -46.48
N VAL A 536 -2.19 -19.31 -46.14
CA VAL A 536 -1.05 -19.04 -47.03
C VAL A 536 -0.29 -20.31 -47.37
N ARG A 537 0.01 -21.16 -46.38
CA ARG A 537 0.69 -22.45 -46.57
C ARG A 537 -0.10 -23.37 -47.50
N ALA A 538 -1.41 -23.53 -47.28
CA ALA A 538 -2.27 -24.34 -48.15
C ALA A 538 -2.33 -23.76 -49.58
N GLY A 539 -2.34 -22.43 -49.72
CA GLY A 539 -2.21 -21.76 -51.02
C GLY A 539 -0.88 -22.06 -51.73
N LEU A 540 0.23 -22.12 -50.99
CA LEU A 540 1.55 -22.46 -51.52
C LEU A 540 1.68 -23.96 -51.87
N GLU A 541 1.12 -24.85 -51.05
CA GLU A 541 1.03 -26.29 -51.37
C GLU A 541 0.22 -26.52 -52.66
N HIS A 542 -0.90 -25.81 -52.84
CA HIS A 542 -1.70 -25.85 -54.07
C HIS A 542 -0.96 -25.26 -55.28
N LEU A 543 -0.28 -24.11 -55.14
CA LEU A 543 0.52 -23.51 -56.22
C LEU A 543 1.71 -24.39 -56.62
N ALA A 544 2.39 -25.00 -55.65
CA ALA A 544 3.45 -25.98 -55.90
C ALA A 544 2.91 -27.20 -56.66
N GLY A 545 1.71 -27.69 -56.30
CA GLY A 545 1.01 -28.76 -57.04
C GLY A 545 0.68 -28.39 -58.49
N LEU A 546 0.17 -27.18 -58.74
CA LEU A 546 -0.11 -26.69 -60.11
C LEU A 546 1.16 -26.49 -60.95
N VAL A 547 2.29 -26.18 -60.32
CA VAL A 547 3.57 -25.86 -60.98
C VAL A 547 4.53 -27.06 -61.02
N ALA A 548 4.20 -28.16 -60.33
CA ALA A 548 4.91 -29.43 -60.40
C ALA A 548 5.09 -30.02 -61.83
N PRO A 549 4.09 -30.02 -62.74
CA PRO A 549 4.23 -30.59 -64.08
C PRO A 549 4.99 -29.70 -65.08
N LEU A 550 5.41 -28.48 -64.70
CA LEU A 550 6.19 -27.61 -65.57
C LEU A 550 7.68 -28.02 -65.62
N PRO A 551 8.33 -27.95 -66.79
CA PRO A 551 9.67 -28.48 -67.01
C PRO A 551 10.74 -27.79 -66.14
N LEU A 552 11.59 -28.60 -65.52
CA LEU A 552 12.70 -28.15 -64.69
C LEU A 552 13.82 -27.51 -65.54
N PRO A 553 14.47 -26.43 -65.08
CA PRO A 553 15.74 -25.99 -65.66
C PRO A 553 16.82 -27.04 -65.41
N ALA A 554 17.73 -27.23 -66.37
CA ALA A 554 18.82 -28.20 -66.27
C ALA A 554 19.73 -27.89 -65.07
N GLY A 555 19.67 -28.75 -64.04
CA GLY A 555 20.42 -28.60 -62.77
C GLY A 555 19.58 -28.26 -61.53
N GLY A 556 18.26 -28.11 -61.65
CA GLY A 556 17.38 -27.85 -60.49
C GLY A 556 17.32 -29.01 -59.48
N GLN A 557 17.37 -28.69 -58.18
CA GLN A 557 17.16 -29.64 -57.08
C GLN A 557 15.74 -30.25 -57.09
N PRO A 558 15.53 -31.43 -56.48
CA PRO A 558 14.20 -32.03 -56.31
C PRO A 558 13.26 -31.12 -55.51
N ALA A 559 11.96 -31.45 -55.53
CA ALA A 559 10.96 -30.71 -54.76
C ALA A 559 11.29 -30.78 -53.26
N VAL A 560 11.51 -29.62 -52.65
CA VAL A 560 11.74 -29.47 -51.21
C VAL A 560 10.40 -29.71 -50.50
N PRO A 561 10.35 -30.49 -49.39
CA PRO A 561 9.12 -30.65 -48.62
C PRO A 561 8.66 -29.30 -48.07
N VAL A 562 7.34 -29.09 -48.03
CA VAL A 562 6.74 -27.85 -47.52
C VAL A 562 6.74 -27.89 -45.98
N GLU A 563 7.79 -27.34 -45.41
CA GLU A 563 8.02 -27.17 -43.98
C GLU A 563 8.04 -25.67 -43.68
N ASP A 564 7.69 -25.27 -42.46
CA ASP A 564 7.42 -23.85 -42.18
C ASP A 564 8.68 -22.96 -42.29
N GLU A 565 9.87 -23.55 -42.28
CA GLU A 565 11.16 -22.86 -42.57
C GLU A 565 11.49 -22.78 -44.08
N THR A 566 10.95 -23.68 -44.92
CA THR A 566 11.30 -23.81 -46.35
C THR A 566 10.32 -23.09 -47.30
N LEU A 567 9.21 -22.53 -46.78
CA LEU A 567 8.17 -21.84 -47.56
C LEU A 567 8.73 -20.76 -48.52
N GLY A 568 9.81 -20.07 -48.14
CA GLY A 568 10.50 -19.08 -48.98
C GLY A 568 11.21 -19.69 -50.20
N ASP A 569 11.85 -20.84 -50.02
CA ASP A 569 12.53 -21.57 -51.10
C ASP A 569 11.52 -22.24 -52.04
N VAL A 570 10.39 -22.71 -51.51
CA VAL A 570 9.25 -23.21 -52.30
C VAL A 570 8.68 -22.08 -53.18
N LEU A 571 8.51 -20.87 -52.64
CA LEU A 571 8.12 -19.68 -53.40
C LEU A 571 9.11 -19.35 -54.52
N ALA A 572 10.41 -19.30 -54.22
CA ALA A 572 11.46 -19.05 -55.21
C ALA A 572 11.52 -20.14 -56.30
N GLN A 573 11.28 -21.41 -55.94
CA GLN A 573 11.21 -22.51 -56.91
C GLN A 573 9.97 -22.39 -57.81
N VAL A 574 8.82 -21.98 -57.26
CA VAL A 574 7.59 -21.70 -58.03
C VAL A 574 7.79 -20.53 -59.00
N GLU A 575 8.37 -19.40 -58.55
CA GLU A 575 8.69 -18.26 -59.40
C GLU A 575 9.64 -18.65 -60.53
N SER A 576 10.73 -19.36 -60.22
CA SER A 576 11.71 -19.83 -61.20
C SER A 576 11.08 -20.75 -62.26
N ARG A 577 10.22 -21.70 -61.85
CA ARG A 577 9.49 -22.57 -62.79
C ARG A 577 8.52 -21.78 -63.67
N LEU A 578 7.74 -20.86 -63.11
CA LEU A 578 6.81 -20.00 -63.88
C LEU A 578 7.56 -19.10 -64.86
N HIS A 579 8.68 -18.52 -64.45
CA HIS A 579 9.52 -17.67 -65.29
C HIS A 579 10.17 -18.46 -66.44
N ASN A 580 10.57 -19.71 -66.21
CA ASN A 580 11.09 -20.59 -67.27
C ASN A 580 9.98 -21.09 -68.21
N ALA A 581 8.77 -21.37 -67.70
CA ALA A 581 7.60 -21.65 -68.53
C ALA A 581 7.22 -20.45 -69.41
N TYR A 582 7.25 -19.23 -68.87
CA TYR A 582 7.04 -18.00 -69.62
C TYR A 582 8.09 -17.79 -70.72
N LYS A 583 9.37 -18.05 -70.43
CA LYS A 583 10.46 -18.04 -71.44
C LYS A 583 10.19 -19.03 -72.58
N LEU A 584 9.79 -20.26 -72.27
CA LEU A 584 9.44 -21.26 -73.29
C LEU A 584 8.28 -20.78 -74.16
N ILE A 585 7.19 -20.30 -73.54
CA ILE A 585 6.02 -19.75 -74.23
C ILE A 585 6.41 -18.56 -75.12
N ALA A 586 7.26 -17.65 -74.65
CA ALA A 586 7.76 -16.51 -75.43
C ALA A 586 8.66 -16.92 -76.61
N THR A 587 9.28 -18.10 -76.58
CA THR A 587 10.03 -18.66 -77.73
C THR A 587 9.18 -19.43 -78.74
N LEU A 588 7.96 -19.87 -78.37
CA LEU A 588 7.10 -20.65 -79.27
C LEU A 588 6.74 -19.93 -80.58
N PRO A 589 6.36 -18.62 -80.61
CA PRO A 589 6.05 -17.92 -81.86
C PRO A 589 7.23 -17.92 -82.82
N LYS A 590 8.43 -17.64 -82.29
CA LYS A 590 9.67 -17.60 -83.09
C LYS A 590 10.11 -18.99 -83.58
N ALA A 591 9.81 -20.04 -82.83
CA ALA A 591 9.99 -21.41 -83.28
C ALA A 591 8.99 -21.80 -84.38
N ALA A 592 7.73 -21.33 -84.28
CA ALA A 592 6.71 -21.53 -85.32
C ALA A 592 7.08 -20.79 -86.61
N GLU A 593 7.47 -19.51 -86.54
CA GLU A 593 7.97 -18.72 -87.68
C GLU A 593 9.14 -19.42 -88.40
N LEU A 594 10.09 -19.98 -87.66
CA LEU A 594 11.23 -20.74 -88.23
C LEU A 594 10.81 -22.08 -88.85
N LEU A 595 9.80 -22.75 -88.29
CA LEU A 595 9.26 -23.99 -88.87
C LEU A 595 8.43 -23.71 -90.13
N GLU A 596 7.63 -22.64 -90.15
CA GLU A 596 6.90 -22.18 -91.34
C GLU A 596 7.86 -21.73 -92.45
N ALA A 597 8.93 -21.01 -92.11
CA ALA A 597 9.98 -20.62 -93.06
C ALA A 597 10.71 -21.84 -93.66
N ASN A 598 11.05 -22.84 -92.84
CA ASN A 598 11.63 -24.09 -93.32
C ASN A 598 10.64 -24.89 -94.19
N TYR A 599 9.34 -24.93 -93.82
CA TYR A 599 8.31 -25.57 -94.65
C TYR A 599 8.08 -24.85 -95.97
N ALA A 600 8.24 -23.51 -96.00
CA ALA A 600 8.16 -22.73 -97.23
C ALA A 600 9.36 -23.03 -98.15
N ALA A 601 10.58 -23.08 -97.61
CA ALA A 601 11.79 -23.43 -98.37
C ALA A 601 11.72 -24.87 -98.94
N LEU A 602 11.32 -25.84 -98.11
CA LEU A 602 11.09 -27.22 -98.55
C LEU A 602 9.95 -27.38 -99.58
N ARG A 603 9.14 -26.34 -99.79
CA ARG A 603 8.08 -26.27 -100.80
C ARG A 603 8.49 -25.49 -102.07
N THR A 604 9.66 -24.86 -102.07
CA THR A 604 10.24 -24.20 -103.28
C THR A 604 11.34 -25.02 -103.95
N ASP A 605 11.90 -26.02 -103.26
CA ASP A 605 12.96 -26.90 -103.75
C ASP A 605 12.44 -28.20 -104.42
N GLY A 606 11.18 -28.22 -104.89
CA GLY A 606 10.53 -29.37 -105.55
C GLY A 606 9.41 -28.97 -106.52
#